data_AF-A0A645JCR0-F1
#
_entry.id   AF-A0A645JCR0-F1
#
_cell.length_a   1.000
_cell.length_b   1.000
_cell.length_c   1.000
_cell.angle_alpha   90.00
_cell.angle_beta   90.00
_cell.angle_gamma   90.00
#
_symmetry.space_group_name_H-M   'P 1'
#
loop_
_entity.id
_entity.type
_entity.pdbx_description
1 polymer ?
#
loop_
_entity_poly.entity_id
_entity_poly.type
_entity_poly.pdbx_seq_one_letter_code
_entity_poly.pdbx_strand_id
1 'polypeptide(L)' 'MCVFPNLISTCSRIYIQWIEYFDLYTSESLDLGKSWSKPKLNYSASDFPFQRYEFRSNNNIYNTSTIYALKNYSIIL' A
#
# COMPACT_ATOMS: atom_id res chain seq x y z
N MET A 1 -2.10 -13.83 -10.93
CA MET A 1 -2.04 -14.22 -9.49
C MET A 1 -2.28 -12.96 -8.68
N CYS A 2 -3.26 -12.94 -7.78
CA CYS A 2 -3.55 -11.79 -6.93
C CYS A 2 -3.16 -12.15 -5.49
N VAL A 3 -2.39 -11.31 -4.82
CA VAL A 3 -1.98 -11.51 -3.43
C VAL A 3 -2.94 -10.79 -2.50
N PHE A 4 -3.15 -11.34 -1.29
CA PHE A 4 -4.02 -10.75 -0.28
C PHE A 4 -3.71 -9.25 -0.08
N PRO A 5 -4.73 -8.38 -0.16
CA PRO A 5 -4.53 -6.95 -0.05
C PRO A 5 -4.08 -6.56 1.35
N ASN A 6 -3.21 -5.56 1.41
CA ASN A 6 -2.74 -4.94 2.64
C ASN A 6 -3.50 -3.63 2.86
N LEU A 7 -4.10 -3.47 4.03
CA LEU A 7 -4.81 -2.26 4.43
C LEU A 7 -3.90 -1.38 5.30
N ILE A 8 -3.88 -0.09 4.99
CA ILE A 8 -3.07 0.89 5.67
C ILE A 8 -3.98 2.05 6.03
N SER A 9 -4.27 2.21 7.31
CA SER A 9 -5.16 3.26 7.77
C SER A 9 -4.39 4.44 8.36
N THR A 10 -4.87 5.64 8.12
CA THR A 10 -4.47 6.88 8.79
C THR A 10 -5.69 7.50 9.47
N CYS A 11 -5.51 8.60 10.20
CA CYS A 11 -6.63 9.27 10.89
C CYS A 11 -7.78 9.69 9.95
N SER A 12 -7.52 9.91 8.66
CA SER A 12 -8.52 10.44 7.71
C SER A 12 -8.65 9.64 6.41
N ARG A 13 -7.80 8.64 6.17
CA ARG A 13 -7.75 7.89 4.92
C ARG A 13 -7.45 6.42 5.14
N ILE A 14 -8.00 5.58 4.27
CA ILE A 14 -7.64 4.16 4.18
C ILE A 14 -6.99 3.94 2.83
N TYR A 15 -5.80 3.36 2.82
CA TYR A 15 -5.13 2.90 1.61
C TYR A 15 -5.23 1.37 1.55
N ILE A 16 -5.34 0.86 0.34
CA ILE A 16 -5.22 -0.57 0.05
C ILE A 16 -4.10 -0.76 -0.97
N GLN A 17 -3.21 -1.71 -0.68
CA GLN A 17 -2.15 -2.14 -1.60
C GLN A 17 -2.37 -3.60 -1.97
N TRP A 18 -2.25 -3.96 -3.24
CA TRP A 18 -2.30 -5.36 -3.67
C TRP A 18 -1.36 -5.61 -4.83
N ILE A 19 -0.97 -6.88 -4.98
CA ILE A 19 -0.16 -7.31 -6.11
C ILE A 19 -1.06 -8.04 -7.07
N GLU A 20 -1.02 -7.63 -8.33
CA GLU A 20 -1.63 -8.35 -9.43
C GLU A 20 -0.53 -8.66 -10.46
N TYR A 21 -0.24 -9.96 -10.61
CA TYR A 21 0.92 -10.46 -11.35
C TYR A 21 2.25 -9.92 -10.80
N PHE A 22 2.89 -8.99 -11.51
CA PHE A 22 4.16 -8.37 -11.13
C PHE A 22 3.99 -6.92 -10.68
N ASP A 23 2.76 -6.42 -10.74
CA ASP A 23 2.45 -5.02 -10.56
C ASP A 23 1.87 -4.77 -9.17
N LEU A 24 2.39 -3.74 -8.51
CA LEU A 24 1.87 -3.25 -7.25
C LEU A 24 0.86 -2.13 -7.53
N TYR A 25 -0.36 -2.33 -7.04
CA TYR A 25 -1.44 -1.37 -7.15
C TYR A 25 -1.77 -0.74 -5.81
N THR A 26 -2.18 0.53 -5.85
CA THR A 26 -2.76 1.21 -4.70
C THR A 26 -4.11 1.83 -5.02
N SER A 27 -4.96 1.93 -4.01
CA SER A 27 -6.19 2.73 -4.04
C SER A 27 -6.42 3.33 -2.65
N GLU A 28 -7.18 4.41 -2.60
CA GLU A 28 -7.48 5.12 -1.36
C GLU A 28 -8.98 5.37 -1.18
N SER A 29 -9.42 5.39 0.06
CA SER A 29 -10.76 5.75 0.49
C SER A 29 -10.69 6.91 1.49
N LEU A 30 -11.60 7.87 1.30
CA LEU A 30 -11.78 9.05 2.17
C LEU A 30 -13.06 8.95 3.01
N ASP A 31 -13.82 7.86 2.88
CA ASP A 31 -15.17 7.71 3.43
C ASP A 31 -15.34 6.40 4.22
N LEU A 32 -14.28 6.00 4.91
CA LEU A 32 -14.22 4.79 5.75
C LEU A 32 -14.44 3.49 4.98
N GLY A 33 -13.98 3.44 3.72
CA GLY A 33 -14.04 2.25 2.87
C GLY A 33 -15.34 2.07 2.10
N LYS A 34 -16.25 3.06 2.12
CA LYS A 34 -17.51 3.01 1.36
C LYS A 34 -17.28 3.17 -0.14
N SER A 35 -16.33 4.01 -0.52
CA SER A 35 -15.87 4.19 -1.90
C SER A 35 -14.36 4.24 -1.97
N TRP A 36 -13.84 3.88 -3.14
CA TRP A 36 -12.42 3.77 -3.42
C TRP A 36 -12.09 4.53 -4.69
N SER A 37 -10.93 5.19 -4.71
CA SER A 37 -10.40 5.82 -5.90
C SER A 37 -10.04 4.76 -6.95
N LYS A 38 -9.90 5.19 -8.21
CA LYS A 38 -9.44 4.29 -9.28
C LYS A 38 -8.07 3.70 -8.91
N PRO A 39 -7.85 2.39 -9.13
CA PRO A 39 -6.55 1.77 -8.93
C PRO A 39 -5.43 2.53 -9.63
N LYS A 40 -4.36 2.80 -8.91
CA LYS A 40 -3.14 3.42 -9.42
C LYS A 40 -2.05 2.36 -9.50
N LEU A 41 -1.47 2.20 -10.68
CA LEU A 41 -0.27 1.40 -10.86
C LEU A 41 0.92 2.14 -10.27
N ASN A 42 1.74 1.43 -9.50
CA ASN A 42 2.99 1.96 -9.01
C ASN A 42 4.12 1.71 -10.02
N TYR A 43 4.36 2.69 -10.89
CA TYR A 43 5.40 2.59 -11.93
C TYR A 43 6.83 2.42 -11.37
N SER A 44 7.10 2.83 -10.13
CA SER A 44 8.41 2.56 -9.53
C SER A 44 8.57 1.09 -9.11
N ALA A 45 7.45 0.39 -8.87
CA ALA A 45 7.46 -1.03 -8.54
C ALA A 45 7.53 -1.93 -9.79
N SER A 46 7.18 -1.43 -10.98
CA SER A 46 7.35 -2.18 -12.24
C SER A 46 8.82 -2.28 -12.67
N ASP A 47 9.64 -1.27 -12.33
CA ASP A 47 11.05 -1.21 -12.71
C ASP A 47 11.99 -1.76 -11.62
N PHE A 48 11.54 -1.80 -10.36
CA PHE A 48 12.37 -2.19 -9.22
C PHE A 48 11.70 -3.25 -8.35
N PRO A 49 12.47 -4.24 -7.85
CA PRO A 49 11.93 -5.25 -6.96
C PRO A 49 11.42 -4.61 -5.66
N PHE A 50 10.17 -4.90 -5.33
CA PHE A 50 9.53 -4.53 -4.06
C PHE A 50 9.32 -5.77 -3.19
N GLN A 51 9.16 -5.55 -1.88
CA GLN A 51 8.96 -6.61 -0.90
C GLN A 51 7.93 -6.19 0.14
N ARG A 52 7.37 -7.16 0.85
CA ARG A 52 6.52 -6.90 2.02
C ARG A 52 7.40 -6.83 3.27
N TYR A 53 7.34 -5.71 3.98
CA TYR A 53 8.03 -5.50 5.24
C TYR A 53 7.05 -5.50 6.40
N GLU A 54 7.53 -5.87 7.59
CA GLU A 54 6.86 -5.56 8.83
C GLU A 54 6.94 -4.04 9.06
N PHE A 55 5.81 -3.39 9.28
CA PHE A 55 5.76 -1.94 9.46
C PHE A 55 5.83 -1.61 10.95
N ARG A 56 6.82 -0.80 11.33
CA ARG A 56 6.95 -0.23 12.67
C ARG A 56 7.21 1.25 12.55
N SER A 57 6.42 2.06 13.27
CA SER A 57 6.56 3.51 13.28
C SER A 57 6.42 4.04 14.68
N ASN A 58 7.30 4.98 15.06
CA ASN A 58 7.20 5.68 16.33
C ASN A 58 6.12 6.77 16.31
N ASN A 59 5.58 7.12 15.14
CA ASN A 59 4.74 8.31 14.98
C ASN A 59 3.22 8.00 14.98
N ASN A 60 2.79 6.75 15.08
CA ASN A 60 1.37 6.31 15.16
C ASN A 60 0.39 6.92 14.11
N ILE A 61 0.89 7.61 13.08
CA ILE A 61 0.09 8.19 11.99
C ILE A 61 -0.57 7.10 11.14
N TYR A 62 0.17 6.01 10.94
CA TYR A 62 -0.25 4.86 10.15
C TYR A 62 -0.53 3.70 11.09
N ASN A 63 -1.70 3.10 10.92
CA ASN A 63 -2.09 1.88 11.59
C ASN A 63 -2.15 0.74 10.56
N THR A 64 -1.05 -0.01 10.50
CA THR A 64 -0.87 -1.22 9.72
C THR A 64 0.27 -2.06 10.31
N SER A 65 0.26 -3.36 10.08
CA SER A 65 1.31 -4.28 10.51
C SER A 65 2.34 -4.58 9.43
N THR A 66 2.00 -4.35 8.15
CA THR A 66 2.88 -4.63 7.02
C THR A 66 2.77 -3.56 5.96
N ILE A 67 3.76 -3.45 5.08
CA ILE A 67 3.72 -2.55 3.93
C ILE A 67 4.50 -3.12 2.75
N TYR A 68 4.02 -2.87 1.53
CA TYR A 68 4.83 -3.07 0.34
C TYR A 68 5.68 -1.82 0.09
N ALA A 69 6.99 -2.01 -0.01
CA ALA A 69 7.95 -0.94 -0.26
C ALA A 69 9.07 -1.42 -1.19
N LEU A 70 9.77 -0.47 -1.81
CA LEU A 70 10.97 -0.76 -2.58
C LEU A 70 12.12 -1.19 -1.66
N LYS A 71 13.17 -1.80 -2.24
CA LYS A 71 14.38 -2.21 -1.49
C LYS A 71 15.12 -1.06 -0.77
N ASN A 72 14.92 0.18 -1.20
CA ASN A 72 15.45 1.37 -0.53
C ASN A 72 14.55 1.88 0.61
N TYR A 73 13.54 1.11 1.01
CA TYR A 73 12.55 1.42 2.04
C TYR A 73 11.64 2.61 1.72
N SER A 74 11.63 3.08 0.47
CA SER A 74 10.64 4.06 0.03
C SER A 74 9.24 3.44 0.09
N ILE A 75 8.43 3.96 1.00
CA ILE A 75 7.00 3.65 1.11
C ILE A 75 6.28 4.32 -0.06
N ILE A 76 5.37 3.58 -0.71
CA ILE A 76 4.61 4.10 -1.83
C ILE A 76 3.11 3.86 -1.59
N LEU A 77 2.37 4.94 -1.41
CA LEU A 77 0.93 4.99 -1.11
C LEU A 77 0.19 5.74 -2.22
#